data_AF-A0A0N0RI17-F1
#
_entry.id   AF-A0A0N0RI17-F1
#
_cell.length_a   1.000
_cell.length_b   1.000
_cell.length_c   1.000
_cell.angle_alpha   90.00
_cell.angle_beta   90.00
_cell.angle_gamma   90.00
#
_symmetry.space_group_name_H-M   'P 1'
#
loop_
_entity.id
_entity.type
_entity.pdbx_description
1 polymer ?
#
loop_
_entity_poly.entity_id
_entity_poly.type
_entity_poly.pdbx_seq_one_letter_code
_entity_poly.pdbx_strand_id
1 'polypeptide(L)'
;MMTSPHSRTLPPLTDLPSPPRLPEEETHLVSPGEIMVESRREILRSLLRRLWAPALVLLGLWYVLLTLYVVGASPTFWLFSLLAGLGDPAYLRQAMSALNFTSEGLWTAFLLLPALATVLSLLGALLVPRLVAPLQPRRFLSETQFQRGVEDRTTAMLLALPVLTVLALPLTVVLGLPQPWTGLGAGPLSVWCAGLVALELAWVLVRRTVPAARLLGITSHEVLHTEARIGTDPERRRAAARQHLAQDRRHLPPNPGTPAADGARSPRGALSALALIARSALTWVLPALAGTSWLVLGIADLVTVLGSLSATGLSQVETPLRWQHLAVGLPLLGLVAAGCALAPALAVPLSSGHRAQVRDQRTYAEWAHRARVNPWEARVCALTGWLCAGWALAGTVLAAVLLPLLGAGTALTWVFLTLLALMAVPLLGVAATQAMKSGLRDVLYGPADGYMRRETPYALVAPEFGTRADRAKDPAVRAALRKRLQADGGDHALEIFDLDAAGERLWVDENAPGASDTAVRQTDLAQGVLPDFGSEGSAFTGGGNSPSEQASHLHDIPDTVTGLRER
;
A
#
# COMPACT_ATOMS: atom_id res chain seq x y z
N MET A 1 -25.81 -42.94 -7.44
CA MET A 1 -25.78 -41.60 -6.81
C MET A 1 -26.70 -40.69 -7.60
N MET A 2 -27.92 -40.45 -7.11
CA MET A 2 -28.84 -39.48 -7.73
C MET A 2 -28.45 -38.08 -7.26
N THR A 3 -27.90 -37.27 -8.17
CA THR A 3 -27.71 -35.84 -7.96
C THR A 3 -29.08 -35.17 -7.91
N SER A 4 -29.29 -34.32 -6.91
CA SER A 4 -30.51 -33.53 -6.70
C SER A 4 -31.06 -32.93 -8.01
N PRO A 5 -32.38 -32.98 -8.26
CA PRO A 5 -33.02 -32.41 -9.45
C PRO A 5 -32.89 -30.87 -9.56
N HIS A 6 -32.33 -30.20 -8.54
CA HIS A 6 -31.99 -28.78 -8.55
C HIS A 6 -30.51 -28.48 -8.85
N SER A 7 -29.67 -29.47 -9.17
CA SER A 7 -28.27 -29.25 -9.53
C SER A 7 -28.10 -28.84 -11.01
N ARG A 8 -28.92 -27.91 -11.50
CA ARG A 8 -28.72 -27.33 -12.84
C ARG A 8 -27.41 -26.56 -12.81
N THR A 9 -26.43 -27.01 -13.60
CA THR A 9 -25.16 -26.30 -13.73
C THR A 9 -25.43 -24.93 -14.34
N LEU A 10 -25.23 -23.87 -13.56
CA LEU A 10 -25.39 -22.50 -14.06
C LEU A 10 -24.47 -22.28 -15.26
N PRO A 11 -24.93 -21.55 -16.29
CA PRO A 11 -24.09 -21.20 -17.43
C PRO A 11 -22.88 -20.39 -16.96
N PRO A 12 -21.75 -20.47 -17.67
CA PRO A 12 -20.58 -19.67 -17.35
C PRO A 12 -20.91 -18.19 -17.43
N LEU A 13 -20.26 -17.41 -16.57
CA LEU A 13 -20.37 -15.96 -16.56
C LEU A 13 -19.45 -15.37 -17.63
N THR A 14 -19.86 -15.51 -18.89
CA THR A 14 -19.22 -14.87 -20.04
C THR A 14 -19.92 -13.56 -20.37
N ASP A 15 -19.17 -12.58 -20.88
CA ASP A 15 -19.70 -11.33 -21.45
C ASP A 15 -20.47 -10.41 -20.50
N LEU A 16 -20.20 -10.50 -19.19
CA LEU A 16 -20.74 -9.55 -18.22
C LEU A 16 -20.20 -8.14 -18.48
N PRO A 17 -21.01 -7.08 -18.31
CA PRO A 17 -20.52 -5.72 -18.47
C PRO A 17 -19.32 -5.48 -17.55
N SER A 18 -18.38 -4.66 -18.01
CA SER A 18 -17.25 -4.25 -17.17
C SER A 18 -17.77 -3.62 -15.88
N PRO A 19 -17.07 -3.83 -14.75
CA PRO A 19 -17.53 -3.27 -13.48
C PRO A 19 -17.69 -1.75 -13.61
N PRO A 20 -18.86 -1.18 -13.24
CA PRO A 20 -19.11 0.24 -13.42
C PRO A 20 -18.14 1.04 -12.55
N ARG A 21 -17.57 2.09 -13.15
CA ARG A 21 -16.73 3.04 -12.41
C ARG A 21 -17.60 4.02 -11.65
N LEU A 22 -17.15 4.39 -10.46
CA LEU A 22 -17.76 5.47 -9.70
C LEU A 22 -17.41 6.82 -10.35
N PRO A 23 -18.33 7.79 -10.33
CA PRO A 23 -18.00 9.16 -10.73
C PRO A 23 -16.88 9.70 -9.85
N GLU A 24 -16.00 10.50 -10.44
CA GLU A 24 -14.96 11.20 -9.68
C GLU A 24 -15.64 12.09 -8.65
N GLU A 25 -15.32 11.85 -7.37
CA GLU A 25 -15.80 12.73 -6.30
C GLU A 25 -14.96 13.99 -6.36
N GLU A 26 -15.63 15.13 -6.49
CA GLU A 26 -15.02 16.42 -6.28
C GLU A 26 -14.45 16.45 -4.86
N THR A 27 -13.12 16.39 -4.74
CA THR A 27 -12.42 16.28 -3.45
C THR A 27 -12.67 17.48 -2.54
N HIS A 28 -13.28 18.54 -3.09
CA HIS A 28 -13.69 19.72 -2.37
C HIS A 28 -15.08 19.62 -1.71
N LEU A 29 -15.88 18.61 -2.01
CA LEU A 29 -17.26 18.45 -1.48
C LEU A 29 -17.38 17.29 -0.47
N VAL A 30 -16.34 17.04 0.31
CA VAL A 30 -16.34 16.08 1.43
C VAL A 30 -17.09 16.71 2.62
N SER A 31 -18.04 16.00 3.22
CA SER A 31 -18.89 16.59 4.27
C SER A 31 -18.08 16.90 5.54
N PRO A 32 -18.43 17.91 6.36
CA PRO A 32 -17.65 18.26 7.55
C PRO A 32 -17.70 17.15 8.62
N GLY A 33 -18.78 16.37 8.64
CA GLY A 33 -18.87 15.17 9.47
C GLY A 33 -17.80 14.14 9.11
N GLU A 34 -17.48 14.02 7.82
CA GLU A 34 -16.47 13.09 7.27
C GLU A 34 -15.02 13.48 7.63
N ILE A 35 -14.79 14.61 8.30
CA ILE A 35 -13.45 15.17 8.54
C ILE A 35 -12.88 14.78 9.92
N MET A 36 -11.68 14.17 9.93
CA MET A 36 -10.96 13.63 11.11
C MET A 36 -10.68 14.54 12.32
N VAL A 37 -11.12 15.80 12.38
CA VAL A 37 -10.64 16.87 13.30
C VAL A 37 -9.38 17.57 12.76
N GLU A 38 -8.90 18.69 13.37
CA GLU A 38 -7.82 19.66 13.02
C GLU A 38 -6.44 19.07 12.53
N SER A 39 -6.40 17.74 12.39
CA SER A 39 -5.78 16.85 11.41
C SER A 39 -4.30 16.51 11.52
N ARG A 40 -3.40 17.48 11.73
CA ARG A 40 -1.95 17.15 11.79
C ARG A 40 -1.37 17.22 13.19
N ARG A 41 -1.82 18.19 13.98
CA ARG A 41 -1.33 18.41 15.36
C ARG A 41 -1.78 17.30 16.31
N GLU A 42 -2.99 16.78 16.13
CA GLU A 42 -3.51 15.71 16.99
C GLU A 42 -2.84 14.36 16.71
N ILE A 43 -2.64 14.01 15.43
CA ILE A 43 -1.85 12.83 15.04
C ILE A 43 -0.44 12.94 15.63
N LEU A 44 0.20 14.11 15.52
CA LEU A 44 1.52 14.34 16.08
C LEU A 44 1.53 14.19 17.61
N ARG A 45 0.58 14.78 18.31
CA ARG A 45 0.46 14.71 19.78
C ARG A 45 0.26 13.27 20.25
N SER A 46 -0.64 12.52 19.60
CA SER A 46 -0.90 11.11 19.87
C SER A 46 0.36 10.25 19.66
N LEU A 47 1.10 10.53 18.57
CA LEU A 47 2.37 9.87 18.26
C LEU A 47 3.43 10.19 19.33
N LEU A 48 3.64 11.47 19.66
CA LEU A 48 4.65 11.93 20.64
C LEU A 48 4.46 11.27 22.01
N ARG A 49 3.22 11.12 22.48
CA ARG A 49 2.91 10.43 23.76
C ARG A 49 3.32 8.95 23.78
N ARG A 50 3.53 8.35 22.60
CA ARG A 50 3.82 6.93 22.44
C ARG A 50 5.18 6.64 21.83
N LEU A 51 5.97 7.67 21.52
CA LEU A 51 7.29 7.52 20.91
C LEU A 51 8.28 6.77 21.81
N TRP A 52 8.05 6.70 23.12
CA TRP A 52 8.94 5.99 24.04
C TRP A 52 9.14 4.52 23.65
N ALA A 53 8.09 3.83 23.19
CA ALA A 53 8.14 2.42 22.83
C ALA A 53 8.96 2.16 21.54
N PRO A 54 8.69 2.83 20.39
CA PRO A 54 9.56 2.70 19.22
C PRO A 54 10.95 3.28 19.46
N ALA A 55 11.13 4.26 20.36
CA ALA A 55 12.45 4.76 20.74
C ALA A 55 13.34 3.67 21.37
N LEU A 56 12.79 2.82 22.24
CA LEU A 56 13.53 1.68 22.81
C LEU A 56 13.93 0.66 21.75
N VAL A 57 13.04 0.38 20.79
CA VAL A 57 13.34 -0.52 19.66
C VAL A 57 14.43 0.07 18.77
N LEU A 58 14.34 1.37 18.44
CA LEU A 58 15.34 2.06 17.64
C LEU A 58 16.70 2.14 18.35
N LEU A 59 16.71 2.40 19.66
CA LEU A 59 17.92 2.40 20.47
C LEU A 59 18.61 1.04 20.43
N GLY A 60 17.85 -0.04 20.67
CA GLY A 60 18.34 -1.41 20.56
C GLY A 60 18.87 -1.72 19.15
N LEU A 61 18.14 -1.30 18.10
CA LEU A 61 18.58 -1.45 16.72
C LEU A 61 19.91 -0.73 16.47
N TRP A 62 20.08 0.52 16.90
CA TRP A 62 21.33 1.26 16.70
C TRP A 62 22.51 0.64 17.45
N TYR A 63 22.30 0.09 18.64
CA TYR A 63 23.33 -0.71 19.32
C TYR A 63 23.72 -1.96 18.52
N VAL A 64 22.73 -2.68 17.99
CA VAL A 64 22.97 -3.85 17.14
C VAL A 64 23.73 -3.42 15.88
N LEU A 65 23.28 -2.40 15.16
CA LEU A 65 23.92 -1.91 13.94
C LEU A 65 25.36 -1.41 14.19
N LEU A 66 25.60 -0.72 15.30
CA LEU A 66 26.96 -0.29 15.69
C LEU A 66 27.86 -1.49 15.98
N THR A 67 27.35 -2.48 16.72
CA THR A 67 28.08 -3.72 17.02
C THR A 67 28.43 -4.46 15.73
N LEU A 68 27.47 -4.58 14.82
CA LEU A 68 27.65 -5.15 13.49
C LEU A 68 28.68 -4.35 12.69
N TYR A 69 28.65 -3.02 12.70
CA TYR A 69 29.66 -2.21 12.01
C TYR A 69 31.09 -2.47 12.52
N VAL A 70 31.27 -2.51 13.84
CA VAL A 70 32.59 -2.75 14.48
C VAL A 70 33.09 -4.16 14.18
N VAL A 71 32.26 -5.17 14.40
CA VAL A 71 32.60 -6.58 14.16
C VAL A 71 32.78 -6.87 12.67
N GLY A 72 32.05 -6.16 11.81
CA GLY A 72 32.04 -6.33 10.36
C GLY A 72 33.38 -6.15 9.68
N ALA A 73 34.34 -5.43 10.28
CA ALA A 73 35.69 -5.33 9.73
C ALA A 73 36.36 -6.70 9.54
N SER A 74 36.19 -7.60 10.51
CA SER A 74 36.49 -9.04 10.37
C SER A 74 35.85 -9.81 11.54
N PRO A 75 34.67 -10.43 11.32
CA PRO A 75 33.92 -11.10 12.38
C PRO A 75 34.71 -12.23 13.04
N THR A 76 35.38 -13.05 12.24
CA THR A 76 36.17 -14.18 12.74
C THR A 76 37.40 -13.71 13.52
N PHE A 77 38.10 -12.69 13.04
CA PHE A 77 39.26 -12.16 13.74
C PHE A 77 38.87 -11.53 15.09
N TRP A 78 37.74 -10.80 15.14
CA TRP A 78 37.18 -10.32 16.40
C TRP A 78 36.84 -11.45 17.37
N LEU A 79 36.22 -12.53 16.87
CA LEU A 79 35.88 -13.68 17.69
C LEU A 79 37.12 -14.31 18.33
N PHE A 80 38.17 -14.59 17.53
CA PHE A 80 39.41 -15.16 18.06
C PHE A 80 40.15 -14.20 18.99
N SER A 81 40.13 -12.91 18.69
CA SER A 81 40.75 -11.88 19.53
C SER A 81 40.04 -11.71 20.88
N LEU A 82 38.70 -11.84 20.90
CA LEU A 82 37.91 -11.84 22.14
C LEU A 82 38.22 -13.08 22.99
N LEU A 83 38.30 -14.27 22.36
CA LEU A 83 38.64 -15.51 23.04
C LEU A 83 40.07 -15.46 23.62
N ALA A 84 41.05 -14.98 22.85
CA ALA A 84 42.41 -14.77 23.33
C ALA A 84 42.47 -13.67 24.42
N GLY A 85 41.62 -12.65 24.29
CA GLY A 85 41.47 -11.56 25.24
C GLY A 85 40.99 -11.99 26.64
N LEU A 86 40.31 -13.14 26.75
CA LEU A 86 39.96 -13.73 28.05
C LEU A 86 41.21 -14.18 28.82
N GLY A 87 42.31 -14.51 28.13
CA GLY A 87 43.59 -14.88 28.72
C GLY A 87 44.52 -13.67 28.91
N ASP A 88 44.65 -12.82 27.89
CA ASP A 88 45.45 -11.59 27.96
C ASP A 88 44.77 -10.41 27.24
N PRO A 89 44.43 -9.31 27.96
CA PRO A 89 43.78 -8.14 27.38
C PRO A 89 44.64 -7.38 26.35
N ALA A 90 45.94 -7.68 26.23
CA ALA A 90 46.80 -7.13 25.18
C ALA A 90 46.32 -7.53 23.77
N TYR A 91 45.80 -8.74 23.58
CA TYR A 91 45.30 -9.21 22.28
C TYR A 91 44.11 -8.39 21.78
N LEU A 92 43.22 -7.97 22.68
CA LEU A 92 42.10 -7.09 22.33
C LEU A 92 42.55 -5.70 21.89
N ARG A 93 43.55 -5.13 22.59
CA ARG A 93 44.13 -3.83 22.22
C ARG A 93 44.85 -3.92 20.87
N GLN A 94 45.56 -5.00 20.62
CA GLN A 94 46.21 -5.26 19.34
C GLN A 94 45.18 -5.38 18.21
N ALA A 95 44.10 -6.14 18.42
CA ALA A 95 43.03 -6.30 17.45
C ALA A 95 42.34 -4.98 17.10
N MET A 96 42.05 -4.14 18.11
CA MET A 96 41.51 -2.79 17.88
C MET A 96 42.44 -1.96 16.99
N SER A 97 43.73 -1.92 17.32
CA SER A 97 44.71 -1.15 16.53
C SER A 97 44.86 -1.67 15.10
N ALA A 98 44.86 -3.00 14.91
CA ALA A 98 44.98 -3.63 13.61
C ALA A 98 43.76 -3.38 12.70
N LEU A 99 42.58 -3.19 13.29
CA LEU A 99 41.34 -2.89 12.58
C LEU A 99 41.03 -1.38 12.51
N ASN A 100 42.00 -0.53 12.81
CA ASN A 100 41.88 0.94 12.80
C ASN A 100 40.83 1.48 13.79
N PHE A 101 40.63 0.80 14.93
CA PHE A 101 39.81 1.28 16.04
C PHE A 101 40.67 1.75 17.22
N THR A 102 40.18 2.75 17.95
CA THR A 102 40.74 3.19 19.23
C THR A 102 39.77 2.88 20.37
N SER A 103 40.28 2.60 21.56
CA SER A 103 39.44 2.31 22.75
C SER A 103 38.52 3.49 23.09
N GLU A 104 39.05 4.72 23.06
CA GLU A 104 38.28 5.94 23.30
C GLU A 104 37.23 6.18 22.20
N GLY A 105 37.57 5.92 20.93
CA GLY A 105 36.64 6.03 19.81
C GLY A 105 35.48 5.04 19.91
N LEU A 106 35.76 3.79 20.27
CA LEU A 106 34.72 2.78 20.51
C LEU A 106 33.85 3.15 21.71
N TRP A 107 34.46 3.56 22.83
CA TRP A 107 33.70 3.93 24.03
C TRP A 107 32.76 5.11 23.78
N THR A 108 33.27 6.17 23.13
CA THR A 108 32.46 7.34 22.76
C THR A 108 31.37 6.97 21.76
N ALA A 109 31.65 6.11 20.78
CA ALA A 109 30.66 5.63 19.82
C ALA A 109 29.53 4.86 20.52
N PHE A 110 29.84 3.88 21.37
CA PHE A 110 28.82 3.09 22.07
C PHE A 110 27.99 3.89 23.08
N LEU A 111 28.57 4.96 23.65
CA LEU A 111 27.88 5.83 24.61
C LEU A 111 26.98 6.86 23.92
N LEU A 112 27.45 7.48 22.83
CA LEU A 112 26.77 8.64 22.22
C LEU A 112 26.01 8.30 20.93
N LEU A 113 26.56 7.45 20.06
CA LEU A 113 26.05 7.26 18.70
C LEU A 113 24.65 6.62 18.70
N PRO A 114 24.36 5.53 19.44
CA PRO A 114 23.01 4.97 19.49
C PRO A 114 21.98 5.94 20.03
N ALA A 115 22.32 6.71 21.08
CA ALA A 115 21.42 7.70 21.65
C ALA A 115 21.11 8.83 20.66
N LEU A 116 22.15 9.42 20.05
CA LEU A 116 22.00 10.52 19.09
C LEU A 116 21.29 10.06 17.82
N ALA A 117 21.64 8.89 17.28
CA ALA A 117 21.00 8.32 16.09
C ALA A 117 19.53 7.96 16.35
N THR A 118 19.18 7.54 17.57
CA THR A 118 17.78 7.33 17.98
C THR A 118 17.02 8.64 17.98
N VAL A 119 17.57 9.71 18.59
CA VAL A 119 16.95 11.05 18.59
C VAL A 119 16.74 11.54 17.15
N LEU A 120 17.74 11.40 16.27
CA LEU A 120 17.62 11.76 14.85
C LEU A 120 16.55 10.93 14.13
N SER A 121 16.46 9.62 14.42
CA SER A 121 15.43 8.75 13.84
C SER A 121 14.03 9.17 14.29
N LEU A 122 13.88 9.58 15.56
CA LEU A 122 12.61 10.07 16.10
C LEU A 122 12.18 11.42 15.49
N LEU A 123 13.10 12.23 14.96
CA LEU A 123 12.72 13.44 14.20
C LEU A 123 11.87 13.10 12.96
N GLY A 124 12.01 11.88 12.41
CA GLY A 124 11.13 11.36 11.36
C GLY A 124 9.65 11.37 11.74
N ALA A 125 9.32 11.30 13.04
CA ALA A 125 7.96 11.41 13.56
C ALA A 125 7.26 12.73 13.18
N LEU A 126 8.01 13.81 12.99
CA LEU A 126 7.49 15.12 12.58
C LEU A 126 6.91 15.11 11.16
N LEU A 127 7.38 14.17 10.31
CA LEU A 127 6.91 14.00 8.94
C LEU A 127 5.71 13.04 8.82
N VAL A 128 5.48 12.20 9.83
CA VAL A 128 4.38 11.22 9.84
C VAL A 128 3.01 11.86 9.57
N PRO A 129 2.61 13.00 10.19
CA PRO A 129 1.34 13.63 9.88
C PRO A 129 1.20 14.04 8.42
N ARG A 130 2.30 14.43 7.74
CA ARG A 130 2.26 14.80 6.31
C ARG A 130 2.04 13.60 5.39
N LEU A 131 2.40 12.40 5.83
CA LEU A 131 2.25 11.17 5.05
C LEU A 131 0.97 10.40 5.37
N VAL A 132 0.50 10.49 6.61
CA VAL A 132 -0.73 9.83 7.07
C VAL A 132 -1.96 10.68 6.74
N ALA A 133 -1.88 12.01 6.89
CA ALA A 133 -3.01 12.88 6.59
C ALA A 133 -3.55 12.71 5.16
N PRO A 134 -2.79 12.64 4.05
CA PRO A 134 -3.40 12.50 2.73
C PRO A 134 -4.11 11.15 2.48
N LEU A 135 -4.09 10.20 3.42
CA LEU A 135 -4.79 8.93 3.27
C LEU A 135 -6.29 9.12 3.37
N GLN A 136 -6.98 8.76 2.28
CA GLN A 136 -8.43 8.70 2.24
C GLN A 136 -8.88 7.27 2.57
N PRO A 137 -9.49 7.02 3.74
CA PRO A 137 -9.86 5.66 4.16
C PRO A 137 -10.89 5.02 3.23
N ARG A 138 -11.75 5.82 2.59
CA ARG A 138 -12.76 5.38 1.61
C ARG A 138 -12.16 4.72 0.38
N ARG A 139 -10.91 5.06 0.03
CA ARG A 139 -10.18 4.50 -1.11
C ARG A 139 -9.63 3.09 -0.83
N PHE A 140 -9.64 2.64 0.43
CA PHE A 140 -9.21 1.28 0.80
C PHE A 140 -10.41 0.34 0.87
N LEU A 141 -10.31 -0.84 0.25
CA LEU A 141 -11.38 -1.85 0.24
C LEU A 141 -11.71 -2.45 1.61
N SER A 142 -10.75 -2.44 2.53
CA SER A 142 -10.90 -3.02 3.86
C SER A 142 -10.28 -2.13 4.93
N GLU A 143 -10.85 -2.18 6.14
CA GLU A 143 -10.30 -1.49 7.31
C GLU A 143 -8.86 -1.96 7.60
N THR A 144 -8.61 -3.26 7.46
CA THR A 144 -7.28 -3.85 7.63
C THR A 144 -6.25 -3.22 6.69
N GLN A 145 -6.57 -3.05 5.40
CA GLN A 145 -5.63 -2.43 4.46
C GLN A 145 -5.36 -0.95 4.79
N PHE A 146 -6.37 -0.21 5.25
CA PHE A 146 -6.20 1.17 5.71
C PHE A 146 -5.29 1.25 6.94
N GLN A 147 -5.59 0.50 7.99
CA GLN A 147 -4.79 0.46 9.22
C GLN A 147 -3.34 0.05 8.93
N ARG A 148 -3.14 -0.97 8.11
CA ARG A 148 -1.80 -1.38 7.66
C ARG A 148 -1.09 -0.28 6.88
N GLY A 149 -1.80 0.47 6.04
CA GLY A 149 -1.22 1.59 5.28
C GLY A 149 -0.77 2.76 6.16
N VAL A 150 -1.46 3.01 7.27
CA VAL A 150 -1.06 4.01 8.28
C VAL A 150 0.17 3.52 9.03
N GLU A 151 0.13 2.28 9.53
CA GLU A 151 1.25 1.63 10.22
C GLU A 151 2.52 1.60 9.39
N ASP A 152 2.45 1.18 8.13
CA ASP A 152 3.61 1.06 7.26
C ASP A 152 4.26 2.43 7.01
N ARG A 153 3.48 3.51 6.85
CA ARG A 153 4.04 4.87 6.67
C ARG A 153 4.67 5.41 7.94
N THR A 154 4.05 5.15 9.09
CA THR A 154 4.62 5.55 10.39
C THR A 154 5.95 4.83 10.65
N THR A 155 5.98 3.52 10.39
CA THR A 155 7.16 2.66 10.55
C THR A 155 8.26 3.05 9.56
N ALA A 156 7.90 3.29 8.29
CA ALA A 156 8.84 3.71 7.25
C ALA A 156 9.59 4.99 7.63
N MET A 157 8.92 5.99 8.19
CA MET A 157 9.59 7.23 8.59
C MET A 157 10.49 7.07 9.80
N LEU A 158 10.08 6.27 10.79
CA LEU A 158 10.88 6.01 11.98
C LEU A 158 12.14 5.18 11.66
N LEU A 159 12.05 4.28 10.68
CA LEU A 159 13.16 3.44 10.22
C LEU A 159 13.92 4.00 9.03
N ALA A 160 13.52 5.16 8.49
CA ALA A 160 14.16 5.75 7.32
C ALA A 160 15.66 5.94 7.51
N LEU A 161 16.08 6.53 8.64
CA LEU A 161 17.50 6.76 8.93
C LEU A 161 18.29 5.43 9.06
N PRO A 162 17.88 4.45 9.90
CA PRO A 162 18.53 3.14 9.94
C PRO A 162 18.63 2.45 8.57
N VAL A 163 17.52 2.43 7.82
CA VAL A 163 17.49 1.80 6.48
C VAL A 163 18.48 2.49 5.53
N LEU A 164 18.48 3.82 5.49
CA LEU A 164 19.41 4.58 4.66
C LEU A 164 20.87 4.33 5.07
N THR A 165 21.17 4.24 6.37
CA THR A 165 22.54 3.96 6.81
C THR A 165 23.03 2.57 6.41
N VAL A 166 22.20 1.53 6.55
CA VAL A 166 22.57 0.16 6.15
C VAL A 166 22.73 0.05 4.64
N LEU A 167 21.89 0.73 3.86
CA LEU A 167 21.99 0.74 2.40
C LEU A 167 23.19 1.58 1.89
N ALA A 168 23.54 2.67 2.57
CA ALA A 168 24.66 3.52 2.20
C ALA A 168 26.02 2.90 2.58
N LEU A 169 26.07 2.03 3.59
CA LEU A 169 27.33 1.48 4.11
C LEU A 169 28.18 0.80 3.01
N PRO A 170 27.68 -0.13 2.16
CA PRO A 170 28.48 -0.68 1.07
C PRO A 170 28.97 0.37 0.06
N LEU A 171 28.17 1.41 -0.19
CA LEU A 171 28.53 2.49 -1.10
C LEU A 171 29.73 3.29 -0.58
N THR A 172 29.79 3.54 0.73
CA THR A 172 30.94 4.22 1.35
C THR A 172 32.25 3.45 1.14
N VAL A 173 32.19 2.10 1.11
CA VAL A 173 33.35 1.23 0.84
C VAL A 173 33.78 1.35 -0.61
N VAL A 174 32.82 1.27 -1.54
CA VAL A 174 33.10 1.39 -2.99
C VAL A 174 33.67 2.75 -3.35
N LEU A 175 33.22 3.82 -2.68
CA LEU A 175 33.74 5.18 -2.87
C LEU A 175 35.09 5.43 -2.18
N GLY A 176 35.63 4.48 -1.43
CA GLY A 176 36.92 4.61 -0.76
C GLY A 176 36.92 5.65 0.37
N LEU A 177 35.78 5.88 1.02
CA LEU A 177 35.71 6.80 2.15
C LEU A 177 36.52 6.25 3.35
N PRO A 178 37.14 7.12 4.17
CA PRO A 178 37.96 6.68 5.31
C PRO A 178 37.11 5.96 6.35
N GLN A 179 37.26 4.64 6.45
CA GLN A 179 36.51 3.79 7.38
C GLN A 179 37.24 2.45 7.61
N PRO A 180 36.87 1.66 8.65
CA PRO A 180 37.57 0.43 9.01
C PRO A 180 37.28 -0.73 8.04
N TRP A 181 36.23 -0.64 7.23
CA TRP A 181 35.93 -1.62 6.20
C TRP A 181 36.84 -1.39 4.98
N THR A 182 37.93 -2.15 4.89
CA THR A 182 38.94 -2.04 3.83
C THR A 182 38.48 -2.57 2.47
N GLY A 183 37.34 -3.27 2.42
CA GLY A 183 36.73 -3.77 1.19
C GLY A 183 35.42 -4.52 1.44
N LEU A 184 34.75 -4.94 0.35
CA LEU A 184 33.56 -5.80 0.41
C LEU A 184 33.96 -7.28 0.51
N GLY A 185 34.69 -7.60 1.57
CA GLY A 185 35.11 -8.94 1.95
C GLY A 185 33.95 -9.83 2.42
N ALA A 186 34.23 -11.12 2.65
CA ALA A 186 33.24 -12.04 3.19
C ALA A 186 32.74 -11.60 4.57
N GLY A 187 33.63 -11.18 5.48
CA GLY A 187 33.29 -10.61 6.78
C GLY A 187 32.34 -9.40 6.71
N PRO A 188 32.72 -8.28 6.06
CA PRO A 188 31.87 -7.10 5.91
C PRO A 188 30.50 -7.41 5.28
N LEU A 189 30.47 -8.23 4.22
CA LEU A 189 29.20 -8.60 3.57
C LEU A 189 28.33 -9.50 4.45
N SER A 190 28.92 -10.41 5.23
CA SER A 190 28.16 -11.27 6.15
C SER A 190 27.41 -10.42 7.19
N VAL A 191 28.08 -9.42 7.73
CA VAL A 191 27.52 -8.56 8.77
C VAL A 191 26.55 -7.53 8.18
N TRP A 192 26.78 -7.09 6.95
CA TRP A 192 25.79 -6.33 6.20
C TRP A 192 24.47 -7.12 6.02
N CYS A 193 24.55 -8.41 5.67
CA CYS A 193 23.38 -9.29 5.61
C CYS A 193 22.70 -9.45 6.98
N ALA A 194 23.46 -9.60 8.07
CA ALA A 194 22.90 -9.60 9.43
C ALA A 194 22.18 -8.28 9.77
N GLY A 195 22.71 -7.15 9.31
CA GLY A 195 22.09 -5.83 9.44
C GLY A 195 20.73 -5.74 8.73
N LEU A 196 20.61 -6.31 7.53
CA LEU A 196 19.33 -6.40 6.82
C LEU A 196 18.28 -7.23 7.59
N VAL A 197 18.69 -8.34 8.20
CA VAL A 197 17.80 -9.15 9.07
C VAL A 197 17.39 -8.36 10.32
N ALA A 198 18.31 -7.63 10.93
CA ALA A 198 18.01 -6.79 12.09
C ALA A 198 17.01 -5.66 11.75
N LEU A 199 17.10 -5.08 10.54
CA LEU A 199 16.14 -4.09 10.05
C LEU A 199 14.74 -4.68 9.88
N GLU A 200 14.60 -5.88 9.30
CA GLU A 200 13.30 -6.57 9.17
C GLU A 200 12.67 -6.86 10.54
N LEU A 201 13.48 -7.31 11.51
CA LEU A 201 13.02 -7.53 12.87
C LEU A 201 12.55 -6.20 13.52
N ALA A 202 13.34 -5.14 13.38
CA ALA A 202 12.99 -3.82 13.90
C ALA A 202 11.73 -3.27 13.23
N TRP A 203 11.53 -3.51 11.93
CA TRP A 203 10.30 -3.14 11.21
C TRP A 203 9.06 -3.76 11.86
N VAL A 204 9.09 -5.06 12.13
CA VAL A 204 7.99 -5.77 12.79
C VAL A 204 7.77 -5.24 14.22
N LEU A 205 8.84 -5.00 14.97
CA LEU A 205 8.77 -4.51 16.34
C LEU A 205 8.21 -3.08 16.42
N VAL A 206 8.78 -2.13 15.66
CA VAL A 206 8.31 -0.73 15.61
C VAL A 206 6.84 -0.69 15.21
N ARG A 207 6.44 -1.44 14.17
CA ARG A 207 5.05 -1.52 13.73
C ARG A 207 4.10 -1.96 14.84
N ARG A 208 4.50 -2.93 15.66
CA ARG A 208 3.68 -3.41 16.80
C ARG A 208 3.55 -2.37 17.92
N THR A 209 4.51 -1.47 18.07
CA THR A 209 4.48 -0.44 19.14
C THR A 209 3.49 0.70 18.88
N VAL A 210 3.21 1.04 17.62
CA VAL A 210 2.32 2.14 17.23
C VAL A 210 1.20 1.64 16.31
N PRO A 211 0.18 0.93 16.84
CA PRO A 211 -0.93 0.45 16.02
C PRO A 211 -1.81 1.62 15.54
N ALA A 212 -2.28 1.54 14.29
CA ALA A 212 -3.10 2.60 13.67
C ALA A 212 -4.38 2.90 14.47
N ALA A 213 -5.01 1.86 15.01
CA ALA A 213 -6.22 1.95 15.83
C ALA A 213 -6.03 2.93 16.98
N ARG A 214 -4.95 2.76 17.75
CA ARG A 214 -4.67 3.65 18.87
C ARG A 214 -4.22 5.03 18.39
N LEU A 215 -3.45 5.12 17.31
CA LEU A 215 -2.90 6.38 16.79
C LEU A 215 -4.03 7.33 16.35
N LEU A 216 -5.00 6.79 15.62
CA LEU A 216 -6.12 7.53 15.04
C LEU A 216 -7.38 7.55 15.95
N GLY A 217 -7.36 6.83 17.08
CA GLY A 217 -8.51 6.75 17.98
C GLY A 217 -9.68 5.94 17.42
N ILE A 218 -9.41 4.96 16.56
CA ILE A 218 -10.42 4.11 15.90
C ILE A 218 -10.41 2.69 16.44
N THR A 219 -11.52 1.99 16.23
CA THR A 219 -11.65 0.56 16.57
C THR A 219 -10.65 -0.27 15.76
N SER A 220 -9.99 -1.23 16.43
CA SER A 220 -9.07 -2.13 15.74
C SER A 220 -9.82 -3.02 14.75
N HIS A 221 -9.14 -3.39 13.67
CA HIS A 221 -9.73 -4.26 12.65
C HIS A 221 -10.17 -5.63 13.19
N GLU A 222 -9.49 -6.17 14.22
CA GLU A 222 -9.82 -7.44 14.86
C GLU A 222 -11.16 -7.38 15.60
N VAL A 223 -11.40 -6.29 16.34
CA VAL A 223 -12.68 -6.05 17.03
C VAL A 223 -13.79 -5.87 16.01
N LEU A 224 -13.57 -5.08 14.96
CA LEU A 224 -14.53 -4.89 13.88
C LEU A 224 -14.85 -6.20 13.14
N HIS A 225 -13.85 -7.06 12.89
CA HIS A 225 -14.04 -8.36 12.25
C HIS A 225 -14.87 -9.30 13.12
N THR A 226 -14.59 -9.33 14.42
CA THR A 226 -15.31 -10.15 15.40
C THR A 226 -16.76 -9.69 15.51
N GLU A 227 -16.98 -8.38 15.63
CA GLU A 227 -18.31 -7.77 15.70
C GLU A 227 -19.12 -8.04 14.42
N ALA A 228 -18.49 -7.88 13.24
CA ALA A 228 -19.14 -8.16 11.96
C ALA A 228 -19.57 -9.63 11.79
N ARG A 229 -18.88 -10.58 12.44
CA ARG A 229 -19.18 -12.02 12.33
C ARG A 229 -20.12 -12.54 13.41
N ILE A 230 -19.92 -12.13 14.67
CA ILE A 230 -20.52 -12.77 15.85
C ILE A 230 -21.18 -11.74 16.80
N GLY A 231 -21.13 -10.44 16.50
CA GLY A 231 -21.66 -9.38 17.37
C GLY A 231 -23.14 -9.59 17.69
N THR A 232 -23.57 -9.50 18.95
CA THR A 232 -24.93 -9.88 19.37
C THR A 232 -26.02 -8.97 18.82
N ASP A 233 -25.73 -7.68 18.69
CA ASP A 233 -26.64 -6.65 18.16
C ASP A 233 -26.65 -6.65 16.62
N PRO A 234 -27.82 -6.85 15.97
CA PRO A 234 -27.92 -6.93 14.52
C PRO A 234 -27.56 -5.62 13.81
N GLU A 235 -27.82 -4.46 14.42
CA GLU A 235 -27.52 -3.16 13.80
C GLU A 235 -26.02 -2.89 13.82
N ARG A 236 -25.38 -3.10 14.98
CA ARG A 236 -23.92 -2.99 15.12
C ARG A 236 -23.18 -3.99 14.24
N ARG A 237 -23.68 -5.23 14.16
CA ARG A 237 -23.12 -6.25 13.26
C ARG A 237 -23.18 -5.82 11.80
N ARG A 238 -24.32 -5.28 11.35
CA ARG A 238 -24.48 -4.77 9.97
C ARG A 238 -23.57 -3.59 9.69
N ALA A 239 -23.49 -2.63 10.61
CA ALA A 239 -22.61 -1.47 10.49
C ALA A 239 -21.14 -1.88 10.45
N ALA A 240 -20.71 -2.77 11.36
CA ALA A 240 -19.36 -3.33 11.39
C ALA A 240 -19.05 -4.11 10.10
N ALA A 241 -19.99 -4.87 9.56
CA ALA A 241 -19.81 -5.59 8.30
C ALA A 241 -19.59 -4.65 7.10
N ARG A 242 -20.34 -3.54 7.01
CA ARG A 242 -20.15 -2.52 5.97
C ARG A 242 -18.84 -1.75 6.10
N GLN A 243 -18.41 -1.50 7.34
CA GLN A 243 -17.12 -0.86 7.63
C GLN A 243 -15.93 -1.80 7.40
N HIS A 244 -16.10 -3.10 7.67
CA HIS A 244 -15.01 -4.06 7.58
C HIS A 244 -14.56 -4.29 6.13
N LEU A 245 -15.52 -4.44 5.21
CA LEU A 245 -15.25 -4.74 3.80
C LEU A 245 -16.28 -4.11 2.87
N ALA A 246 -15.80 -3.40 1.86
CA ALA A 246 -16.60 -3.07 0.69
C ALA A 246 -16.66 -4.28 -0.26
N GLN A 247 -17.80 -4.52 -0.91
CA GLN A 247 -17.92 -5.59 -1.90
C GLN A 247 -17.06 -5.28 -3.14
N ASP A 248 -16.03 -6.09 -3.40
CA ASP A 248 -15.13 -5.86 -4.54
C ASP A 248 -15.74 -6.35 -5.86
N ARG A 249 -16.32 -5.41 -6.63
CA ARG A 249 -16.98 -5.71 -7.91
C ARG A 249 -16.02 -6.17 -9.02
N ARG A 250 -14.70 -6.10 -8.83
CA ARG A 250 -13.66 -6.44 -9.82
C ARG A 250 -13.21 -7.91 -9.75
N HIS A 251 -14.04 -8.78 -9.21
CA HIS A 251 -13.68 -10.18 -8.92
C HIS A 251 -13.88 -11.14 -10.12
N LEU A 252 -14.54 -10.70 -11.19
CA LEU A 252 -14.80 -11.49 -12.38
C LEU A 252 -13.65 -11.39 -13.40
N PRO A 253 -13.49 -12.36 -14.32
CA PRO A 253 -12.48 -12.27 -15.38
C PRO A 253 -12.78 -11.15 -16.39
N PRO A 254 -11.78 -10.37 -16.85
CA PRO A 254 -11.99 -9.25 -17.79
C PRO A 254 -12.31 -9.74 -19.20
N ASN A 255 -13.37 -9.27 -19.83
CA ASN A 255 -13.77 -9.70 -21.18
C ASN A 255 -12.66 -9.46 -22.22
N PRO A 256 -12.46 -10.40 -23.16
CA PRO A 256 -11.44 -10.23 -24.21
C PRO A 256 -11.73 -8.95 -25.02
N GLY A 257 -10.68 -8.23 -25.43
CA GLY A 257 -10.81 -6.96 -26.16
C GLY A 257 -11.16 -5.75 -25.31
N THR A 258 -11.37 -5.89 -23.99
CA THR A 258 -11.54 -4.74 -23.09
C THR A 258 -10.18 -4.22 -22.59
N PRO A 259 -10.07 -2.91 -22.24
CA PRO A 259 -8.82 -2.37 -21.70
C PRO A 259 -8.37 -3.06 -20.40
N ALA A 260 -9.30 -3.67 -19.65
CA ALA A 260 -8.97 -4.44 -18.44
C ALA A 260 -8.27 -5.78 -18.75
N ALA A 261 -8.50 -6.37 -19.93
CA ALA A 261 -7.83 -7.62 -20.33
C ALA A 261 -6.34 -7.38 -20.62
N ASP A 262 -6.00 -6.21 -21.16
CA ASP A 262 -4.62 -5.76 -21.37
C ASP A 262 -4.10 -4.89 -20.21
N GLY A 263 -4.86 -4.75 -19.11
CA GLY A 263 -4.50 -3.90 -17.98
C GLY A 263 -3.14 -4.25 -17.37
N ALA A 264 -2.83 -5.56 -17.28
CA ALA A 264 -1.52 -6.03 -16.81
C ALA A 264 -0.35 -5.70 -17.74
N ARG A 265 -0.61 -5.48 -19.04
CA ARG A 265 0.42 -5.06 -20.02
C ARG A 265 0.69 -3.56 -19.97
N SER A 266 -0.27 -2.78 -19.45
CA SER A 266 -0.08 -1.34 -19.29
C SER A 266 1.13 -1.05 -18.38
N PRO A 267 1.87 0.06 -18.58
CA PRO A 267 3.01 0.41 -17.74
C PRO A 267 2.60 0.55 -16.26
N ARG A 268 1.39 1.07 -16.00
CA ARG A 268 0.81 1.13 -14.66
C ARG A 268 0.60 -0.26 -14.07
N GLY A 269 0.02 -1.18 -14.84
CA GLY A 269 -0.19 -2.57 -14.44
C GLY A 269 1.11 -3.27 -14.10
N ALA A 270 2.11 -3.18 -14.99
CA ALA A 270 3.43 -3.78 -14.78
C ALA A 270 4.15 -3.21 -13.54
N LEU A 271 4.14 -1.88 -13.35
CA LEU A 271 4.73 -1.25 -12.16
C LEU A 271 3.99 -1.63 -10.88
N SER A 272 2.65 -1.69 -10.92
CA SER A 272 1.85 -2.12 -9.76
C SER A 272 2.11 -3.58 -9.39
N ALA A 273 2.25 -4.46 -10.39
CA ALA A 273 2.61 -5.85 -10.19
C ALA A 273 4.01 -5.97 -9.57
N LEU A 274 4.99 -5.25 -10.12
CA LEU A 274 6.35 -5.23 -9.59
C LEU A 274 6.38 -4.73 -8.14
N ALA A 275 5.65 -3.66 -7.82
CA ALA A 275 5.58 -3.12 -6.46
C ALA A 275 4.94 -4.11 -5.47
N LEU A 276 3.87 -4.80 -5.88
CA LEU A 276 3.21 -5.83 -5.06
C LEU A 276 4.12 -7.05 -4.85
N ILE A 277 4.80 -7.51 -5.90
CA ILE A 277 5.76 -8.63 -5.83
C ILE A 277 6.94 -8.23 -4.94
N ALA A 278 7.53 -7.05 -5.13
CA ALA A 278 8.62 -6.55 -4.31
C ALA A 278 8.24 -6.48 -2.82
N ARG A 279 7.06 -5.93 -2.50
CA ARG A 279 6.55 -5.88 -1.12
C ARG A 279 6.36 -7.28 -0.52
N SER A 280 5.85 -8.23 -1.31
CA SER A 280 5.74 -9.61 -0.85
C SER A 280 7.10 -10.29 -0.68
N ALA A 281 8.08 -9.96 -1.52
CA ALA A 281 9.43 -10.48 -1.48
C ALA A 281 10.19 -10.03 -0.22
N LEU A 282 9.92 -8.82 0.29
CA LEU A 282 10.45 -8.38 1.60
C LEU A 282 10.07 -9.34 2.74
N THR A 283 8.88 -9.94 2.68
CA THR A 283 8.42 -10.88 3.73
C THR A 283 9.05 -12.27 3.66
N TRP A 284 9.41 -12.75 2.47
CA TRP A 284 9.78 -14.17 2.26
C TRP A 284 11.18 -14.35 1.68
N VAL A 285 11.52 -13.57 0.67
CA VAL A 285 12.74 -13.72 -0.13
C VAL A 285 13.92 -13.03 0.57
N LEU A 286 13.73 -11.79 1.00
CA LEU A 286 14.78 -11.00 1.65
C LEU A 286 15.29 -11.65 2.96
N PRO A 287 14.45 -12.05 3.93
CA PRO A 287 14.94 -12.67 5.16
C PRO A 287 15.66 -13.99 4.91
N ALA A 288 15.17 -14.81 3.96
CA ALA A 288 15.82 -16.05 3.57
C ALA A 288 17.19 -15.78 2.96
N LEU A 289 17.28 -14.88 1.97
CA LEU A 289 18.54 -14.54 1.32
C LEU A 289 19.54 -13.88 2.26
N ALA A 290 19.11 -12.91 3.07
CA ALA A 290 19.98 -12.25 4.03
C ALA A 290 20.47 -13.24 5.10
N GLY A 291 19.58 -14.10 5.63
CA GLY A 291 19.95 -15.12 6.60
C GLY A 291 20.93 -16.16 6.06
N THR A 292 20.68 -16.73 4.87
CA THR A 292 21.62 -17.69 4.27
C THR A 292 22.93 -17.04 3.84
N SER A 293 22.88 -15.81 3.33
CA SER A 293 24.09 -15.08 2.92
C SER A 293 24.96 -14.74 4.12
N TRP A 294 24.37 -14.35 5.25
CA TRP A 294 25.09 -14.17 6.51
C TRP A 294 25.86 -15.44 6.92
N LEU A 295 25.22 -16.61 6.86
CA LEU A 295 25.86 -17.89 7.18
C LEU A 295 26.99 -18.25 6.20
N VAL A 296 26.71 -18.21 4.89
CA VAL A 296 27.68 -18.58 3.85
C VAL A 296 28.90 -17.67 3.86
N LEU A 297 28.68 -16.35 3.98
CA LEU A 297 29.76 -15.37 4.02
C LEU A 297 30.51 -15.41 5.35
N GLY A 298 29.83 -15.72 6.47
CA GLY A 298 30.48 -15.94 7.76
C GLY A 298 31.39 -17.17 7.73
N ILE A 299 30.96 -18.27 7.10
CA ILE A 299 31.80 -19.45 6.89
C ILE A 299 32.98 -19.12 5.97
N ALA A 300 32.74 -18.38 4.88
CA ALA A 300 33.81 -17.95 3.99
C ALA A 300 34.85 -17.08 4.72
N ASP A 301 34.39 -16.13 5.55
CA ASP A 301 35.27 -15.32 6.41
C ASP A 301 36.11 -16.20 7.34
N LEU A 302 35.49 -17.17 8.02
CA LEU A 302 36.17 -18.12 8.89
C LEU A 302 37.28 -18.90 8.16
N VAL A 303 36.96 -19.44 6.98
CA VAL A 303 37.92 -20.18 6.16
C VAL A 303 39.06 -19.28 5.70
N THR A 304 38.77 -18.03 5.31
CA THR A 304 39.82 -17.09 4.86
C THR A 304 40.76 -16.69 5.99
N VAL A 305 40.25 -16.47 7.21
CA VAL A 305 41.06 -16.11 8.38
C VAL A 305 41.88 -17.31 8.87
N LEU A 306 41.31 -18.51 8.92
CA LEU A 306 42.07 -19.72 9.29
C LEU A 306 43.13 -20.09 8.24
N GLY A 307 42.80 -19.92 6.95
CA GLY A 307 43.74 -20.13 5.85
C GLY A 307 44.92 -19.17 5.91
N SER A 308 44.69 -17.88 6.19
CA SER A 308 45.75 -16.87 6.32
C SER A 308 46.58 -16.98 7.59
N LEU A 309 46.08 -17.67 8.63
CA LEU A 309 46.89 -18.05 9.79
C LEU A 309 47.85 -19.22 9.47
N SER A 310 47.49 -20.07 8.51
CA SER A 310 48.29 -21.23 8.09
C SER A 310 49.35 -20.91 7.02
N ALA A 311 49.10 -19.90 6.18
CA ALA A 311 50.05 -19.36 5.21
C ALA A 311 50.66 -18.07 5.79
N THR A 312 51.98 -17.98 5.92
CA THR A 312 52.71 -16.86 6.56
C THR A 312 52.60 -15.52 5.79
N GLY A 313 51.40 -14.96 5.71
CA GLY A 313 51.10 -13.71 5.02
C GLY A 313 49.64 -13.29 5.21
N LEU A 314 49.38 -12.40 6.17
CA LEU A 314 48.08 -11.75 6.40
C LEU A 314 47.74 -10.68 5.32
N SER A 315 48.54 -10.56 4.27
CA SER A 315 48.52 -9.44 3.33
C SER A 315 48.13 -9.85 1.91
N GLN A 316 46.92 -10.42 1.74
CA GLN A 316 46.13 -10.35 0.50
C GLN A 316 44.80 -11.09 0.71
N VAL A 317 43.82 -10.42 1.32
CA VAL A 317 42.44 -10.90 1.29
C VAL A 317 41.86 -10.47 -0.05
N GLU A 318 41.81 -11.38 -1.03
CA GLU A 318 41.09 -11.12 -2.28
C GLU A 318 39.60 -10.83 -1.96
N THR A 319 39.10 -9.71 -2.47
CA THR A 319 37.67 -9.39 -2.36
C THR A 319 36.84 -10.45 -3.08
N PRO A 320 35.89 -11.13 -2.41
CA PRO A 320 35.04 -12.15 -3.05
C PRO A 320 34.17 -11.54 -4.16
N LEU A 321 33.84 -10.25 -4.05
CA LEU A 321 33.03 -9.52 -5.01
C LEU A 321 33.91 -8.84 -6.06
N ARG A 322 34.11 -9.53 -7.18
CA ARG A 322 34.77 -8.95 -8.38
C ARG A 322 33.80 -8.11 -9.21
N TRP A 323 34.28 -7.11 -9.94
CA TRP A 323 33.44 -6.21 -10.75
C TRP A 323 32.55 -6.96 -11.77
N GLN A 324 32.99 -8.13 -12.25
CA GLN A 324 32.24 -9.00 -13.14
C GLN A 324 30.89 -9.43 -12.52
N HIS A 325 30.84 -9.64 -11.20
CA HIS A 325 29.59 -9.98 -10.49
C HIS A 325 28.58 -8.84 -10.57
N LEU A 326 29.02 -7.59 -10.50
CA LEU A 326 28.15 -6.42 -10.65
C LEU A 326 27.74 -6.23 -12.11
N ALA A 327 28.69 -6.35 -13.03
CA ALA A 327 28.45 -6.18 -14.47
C ALA A 327 27.46 -7.22 -15.04
N VAL A 328 27.45 -8.44 -14.50
CA VAL A 328 26.48 -9.48 -14.87
C VAL A 328 25.23 -9.40 -14.00
N GLY A 329 25.38 -9.24 -12.69
CA GLY A 329 24.29 -9.30 -11.72
C GLY A 329 23.26 -8.18 -11.87
N LEU A 330 23.69 -6.92 -12.07
CA LEU A 330 22.76 -5.78 -12.18
C LEU A 330 21.86 -5.87 -13.43
N PRO A 331 22.39 -6.11 -14.65
CA PRO A 331 21.55 -6.29 -15.83
C PRO A 331 20.60 -7.48 -15.71
N LEU A 332 21.06 -8.62 -15.19
CA LEU A 332 20.22 -9.79 -14.99
C LEU A 332 19.10 -9.53 -13.98
N LEU A 333 19.39 -8.83 -12.88
CA LEU A 333 18.36 -8.42 -11.92
C LEU A 333 17.32 -7.52 -12.58
N GLY A 334 17.74 -6.57 -13.42
CA GLY A 334 16.84 -5.73 -14.22
C GLY A 334 15.95 -6.54 -15.17
N LEU A 335 16.52 -7.52 -15.88
CA LEU A 335 15.79 -8.41 -16.78
C LEU A 335 14.79 -9.30 -16.02
N VAL A 336 15.19 -9.88 -14.88
CA VAL A 336 14.31 -10.69 -14.03
C VAL A 336 13.18 -9.82 -13.46
N ALA A 337 13.46 -8.59 -13.01
CA ALA A 337 12.46 -7.66 -12.53
C ALA A 337 11.45 -7.29 -13.62
N ALA A 338 11.92 -7.00 -14.84
CA ALA A 338 11.06 -6.73 -15.99
C ALA A 338 10.19 -7.95 -16.35
N GLY A 339 10.78 -9.15 -16.36
CA GLY A 339 10.07 -10.41 -16.56
C GLY A 339 8.99 -10.65 -15.50
N CYS A 340 9.29 -10.37 -14.23
CA CYS A 340 8.33 -10.46 -13.13
C CYS A 340 7.20 -9.42 -13.24
N ALA A 341 7.51 -8.20 -13.66
CA ALA A 341 6.52 -7.15 -13.88
C ALA A 341 5.50 -7.53 -14.97
N LEU A 342 5.96 -8.23 -16.01
CA LEU A 342 5.14 -8.69 -17.13
C LEU A 342 4.55 -10.10 -16.94
N ALA A 343 4.90 -10.81 -15.85
CA ALA A 343 4.39 -12.15 -15.60
C ALA A 343 2.85 -12.24 -15.51
N PRO A 344 2.13 -11.29 -14.88
CA PRO A 344 0.66 -11.30 -14.90
C PRO A 344 0.08 -11.15 -16.31
N ALA A 345 0.72 -10.34 -17.17
CA ALA A 345 0.28 -10.12 -18.54
C ALA A 345 0.37 -11.37 -19.42
N LEU A 346 1.29 -12.28 -19.11
CA LEU A 346 1.39 -13.59 -19.75
C LEU A 346 0.44 -14.62 -19.10
N ALA A 347 0.24 -14.54 -17.78
CA ALA A 347 -0.62 -15.47 -17.05
C ALA A 347 -2.11 -15.33 -17.43
N VAL A 348 -2.59 -14.12 -17.70
CA VAL A 348 -3.98 -13.84 -18.10
C VAL A 348 -4.39 -14.61 -19.37
N PRO A 349 -3.71 -14.48 -20.53
CA PRO A 349 -4.11 -15.21 -21.73
C PRO A 349 -3.94 -16.73 -21.58
N LEU A 350 -2.90 -17.20 -20.89
CA LEU A 350 -2.67 -18.63 -20.61
C LEU A 350 -3.75 -19.28 -19.73
N SER A 351 -4.47 -18.47 -18.96
CA SER A 351 -5.57 -18.93 -18.11
C SER A 351 -6.95 -18.86 -18.77
N SER A 352 -7.05 -18.37 -20.02
CA SER A 352 -8.32 -18.13 -20.72
C SER A 352 -9.28 -19.33 -20.74
N GLY A 353 -8.77 -20.56 -20.87
CA GLY A 353 -9.58 -21.78 -20.85
C GLY A 353 -10.33 -22.03 -19.54
N HIS A 354 -9.96 -21.40 -18.43
CA HIS A 354 -10.63 -21.54 -17.13
C HIS A 354 -11.77 -20.54 -16.92
N ARG A 355 -11.95 -19.58 -17.84
CA ARG A 355 -13.02 -18.56 -17.73
C ARG A 355 -14.41 -19.17 -17.80
N ALA A 356 -14.59 -20.19 -18.64
CA ALA A 356 -15.84 -20.93 -18.77
C ALA A 356 -16.22 -21.76 -17.53
N GLN A 357 -15.38 -21.77 -16.49
CA GLN A 357 -15.65 -22.46 -15.23
C GLN A 357 -16.13 -21.50 -14.13
N VAL A 358 -16.07 -20.18 -14.37
CA VAL A 358 -16.54 -19.16 -13.42
C VAL A 358 -18.05 -19.04 -13.52
N ARG A 359 -18.76 -19.35 -12.43
CA ARG A 359 -20.24 -19.44 -12.39
C ARG A 359 -20.90 -18.60 -11.30
N ASP A 360 -20.13 -18.03 -10.38
CA ASP A 360 -20.65 -17.23 -9.27
C ASP A 360 -20.27 -15.76 -9.45
N GLN A 361 -21.27 -14.89 -9.26
CA GLN A 361 -21.14 -13.42 -9.31
C GLN A 361 -20.91 -12.81 -7.92
N ARG A 362 -20.88 -13.64 -6.86
CA ARG A 362 -20.70 -13.17 -5.48
C ARG A 362 -19.23 -12.89 -5.19
N THR A 363 -19.03 -11.92 -4.31
CA THR A 363 -17.72 -11.51 -3.82
C THR A 363 -17.38 -12.23 -2.52
N TYR A 364 -16.16 -12.76 -2.44
CA TYR A 364 -15.62 -13.39 -1.23
C TYR A 364 -14.31 -12.73 -0.84
N ALA A 365 -14.12 -12.48 0.45
CA ALA A 365 -12.88 -11.86 0.94
C ALA A 365 -11.74 -12.90 1.06
N GLU A 366 -12.05 -14.07 1.60
CA GLU A 366 -11.08 -15.13 1.86
C GLU A 366 -10.59 -15.77 0.56
N TRP A 367 -9.27 -15.90 0.42
CA TRP A 367 -8.66 -16.52 -0.75
C TRP A 367 -9.14 -17.95 -0.99
N ALA A 368 -9.30 -18.76 0.06
CA ALA A 368 -9.73 -20.16 -0.06
C ALA A 368 -11.13 -20.27 -0.70
N HIS A 369 -12.03 -19.33 -0.40
CA HIS A 369 -13.34 -19.26 -1.03
C HIS A 369 -13.24 -18.73 -2.46
N ARG A 370 -12.51 -17.62 -2.67
CA ARG A 370 -12.27 -17.06 -4.02
C ARG A 370 -11.69 -18.06 -5.00
N ALA A 371 -10.65 -18.79 -4.61
CA ALA A 371 -9.96 -19.74 -5.48
C ALA A 371 -10.84 -20.93 -5.89
N ARG A 372 -11.78 -21.34 -5.02
CA ARG A 372 -12.74 -22.41 -5.33
C ARG A 372 -13.82 -21.98 -6.31
N VAL A 373 -14.26 -20.73 -6.18
CA VAL A 373 -15.39 -20.19 -6.94
C VAL A 373 -14.93 -19.54 -8.26
N ASN A 374 -13.70 -19.01 -8.28
CA ASN A 374 -13.06 -18.41 -9.45
C ASN A 374 -11.76 -19.18 -9.81
N PRO A 375 -11.88 -20.30 -10.54
CA PRO A 375 -10.72 -21.09 -10.95
C PRO A 375 -9.79 -20.33 -11.92
N TRP A 376 -10.32 -19.34 -12.65
CA TRP A 376 -9.51 -18.45 -13.48
C TRP A 376 -8.57 -17.59 -12.62
N GLU A 377 -9.08 -16.91 -11.58
CA GLU A 377 -8.26 -16.09 -10.66
C GLU A 377 -7.19 -16.95 -9.97
N ALA A 378 -7.55 -18.17 -9.54
CA ALA A 378 -6.62 -19.15 -8.98
C ALA A 378 -5.50 -19.52 -9.97
N ARG A 379 -5.85 -19.80 -11.23
CA ARG A 379 -4.89 -20.17 -12.27
C ARG A 379 -3.96 -19.02 -12.62
N VAL A 380 -4.47 -17.79 -12.76
CA VAL A 380 -3.64 -16.60 -13.02
C VAL A 380 -2.61 -16.42 -11.91
N CYS A 381 -3.04 -16.41 -10.65
CA CYS A 381 -2.13 -16.23 -9.51
C CYS A 381 -1.05 -17.32 -9.43
N ALA A 382 -1.41 -18.57 -9.73
CA ALA A 382 -0.47 -19.69 -9.77
C ALA A 382 0.53 -19.53 -10.93
N LEU A 383 0.04 -19.25 -12.15
CA LEU A 383 0.89 -19.06 -13.33
C LEU A 383 1.84 -17.87 -13.17
N THR A 384 1.41 -16.76 -12.57
CA THR A 384 2.32 -15.65 -12.28
C THR A 384 3.48 -16.09 -11.39
N GLY A 385 3.21 -16.89 -10.36
CA GLY A 385 4.28 -17.46 -9.51
C GLY A 385 5.25 -18.34 -10.28
N TRP A 386 4.74 -19.26 -11.11
CA TRP A 386 5.56 -20.12 -11.96
C TRP A 386 6.39 -19.32 -12.97
N LEU A 387 5.82 -18.28 -13.58
CA LEU A 387 6.52 -17.43 -14.54
C LEU A 387 7.60 -16.58 -13.86
N CYS A 388 7.33 -16.00 -12.69
CA CYS A 388 8.36 -15.28 -11.91
C CYS A 388 9.52 -16.21 -11.51
N ALA A 389 9.21 -17.42 -11.05
CA ALA A 389 10.22 -18.43 -10.76
C ALA A 389 11.00 -18.81 -12.04
N GLY A 390 10.32 -19.00 -13.16
CA GLY A 390 10.95 -19.28 -14.46
C GLY A 390 11.91 -18.18 -14.92
N TRP A 391 11.51 -16.91 -14.81
CA TRP A 391 12.38 -15.77 -15.11
C TRP A 391 13.62 -15.71 -14.21
N ALA A 392 13.43 -15.90 -12.90
CA ALA A 392 14.55 -15.91 -11.96
C ALA A 392 15.48 -17.11 -12.18
N LEU A 393 14.95 -18.28 -12.53
CA LEU A 393 15.74 -19.46 -12.87
C LEU A 393 16.54 -19.22 -14.15
N ALA A 394 15.91 -18.68 -15.18
CA ALA A 394 16.59 -18.33 -16.43
C ALA A 394 17.73 -17.32 -16.18
N GLY A 395 17.48 -16.29 -15.36
CA GLY A 395 18.53 -15.35 -14.94
C GLY A 395 19.66 -16.03 -14.16
N THR A 396 19.34 -16.97 -13.28
CA THR A 396 20.33 -17.74 -12.49
C THR A 396 21.18 -18.65 -13.40
N VAL A 397 20.56 -19.34 -14.36
CA VAL A 397 21.27 -20.17 -15.35
C VAL A 397 22.17 -19.31 -16.23
N LEU A 398 21.69 -18.15 -16.67
CA LEU A 398 22.48 -17.22 -17.47
C LEU A 398 23.68 -16.68 -16.67
N ALA A 399 23.48 -16.35 -15.39
CA ALA A 399 24.58 -15.99 -14.49
C ALA A 399 25.59 -17.14 -14.32
N ALA A 400 25.11 -18.38 -14.19
CA ALA A 400 25.95 -19.58 -14.07
C ALA A 400 26.80 -19.86 -15.31
N VAL A 401 26.39 -19.37 -16.49
CA VAL A 401 27.19 -19.46 -17.72
C VAL A 401 28.12 -18.25 -17.86
N LEU A 402 27.61 -17.03 -17.66
CA LEU A 402 28.37 -15.80 -17.91
C LEU A 402 29.49 -15.56 -16.88
N LEU A 403 29.26 -15.84 -15.60
CA LEU A 403 30.27 -15.59 -14.56
C LEU A 403 31.54 -16.44 -14.75
N PRO A 404 31.46 -17.77 -15.02
CA PRO A 404 32.65 -18.56 -15.37
C PRO A 404 33.36 -18.08 -16.64
N LEU A 405 32.62 -17.73 -17.70
CA LEU A 405 33.22 -17.23 -18.95
C LEU A 405 34.01 -15.93 -18.76
N LEU A 406 33.62 -15.11 -17.79
CA LEU A 406 34.31 -13.87 -17.42
C LEU A 406 35.39 -14.07 -16.34
N GLY A 407 35.75 -15.32 -16.01
CA GLY A 407 36.78 -15.63 -15.02
C GLY A 407 36.35 -15.39 -13.56
N ALA A 408 35.03 -15.34 -13.29
CA ALA A 408 34.44 -15.11 -11.97
C ALA A 408 33.70 -16.34 -11.40
N GLY A 409 33.93 -17.54 -11.96
CA GLY A 409 33.32 -18.81 -11.54
C GLY A 409 34.00 -19.45 -10.33
N THR A 410 33.99 -18.79 -9.17
CA THR A 410 34.59 -19.35 -7.94
C THR A 410 33.68 -20.39 -7.27
N ALA A 411 34.21 -21.18 -6.32
CA ALA A 411 33.39 -22.08 -5.51
C ALA A 411 32.28 -21.33 -4.74
N LEU A 412 32.59 -20.15 -4.21
CA LEU A 412 31.61 -19.28 -3.54
C LEU A 412 30.52 -18.82 -4.52
N THR A 413 30.89 -18.47 -5.75
CA THR A 413 29.94 -18.12 -6.81
C THR A 413 28.95 -19.26 -7.08
N TRP A 414 29.45 -20.50 -7.19
CA TRP A 414 28.60 -21.67 -7.38
C TRP A 414 27.66 -21.93 -6.20
N VAL A 415 28.13 -21.78 -4.96
CA VAL A 415 27.27 -21.89 -3.76
C VAL A 415 26.10 -20.90 -3.84
N PHE A 416 26.37 -19.64 -4.19
CA PHE A 416 25.32 -18.64 -4.33
C PHE A 416 24.37 -18.94 -5.49
N LEU A 417 24.86 -19.40 -6.64
CA LEU A 417 24.01 -19.80 -7.76
C LEU A 417 23.09 -20.97 -7.39
N THR A 418 23.61 -21.95 -6.66
CA THR A 418 22.81 -23.07 -6.14
C THR A 418 21.76 -22.59 -5.13
N LEU A 419 22.11 -21.69 -4.21
CA LEU A 419 21.15 -21.09 -3.28
C LEU A 419 20.07 -20.27 -3.99
N LEU A 420 20.44 -19.51 -5.03
CA LEU A 420 19.47 -18.80 -5.86
C LEU A 420 18.50 -19.79 -6.51
N ALA A 421 19.00 -20.83 -7.17
CA ALA A 421 18.19 -21.81 -7.88
C ALA A 421 17.27 -22.62 -6.95
N LEU A 422 17.77 -23.08 -5.80
CA LEU A 422 17.05 -23.99 -4.90
C LEU A 422 16.18 -23.27 -3.87
N MET A 423 16.50 -22.02 -3.53
CA MET A 423 15.82 -21.28 -2.47
C MET A 423 15.18 -19.97 -2.98
N ALA A 424 15.95 -19.08 -3.61
CA ALA A 424 15.44 -17.77 -3.99
C ALA A 424 14.36 -17.83 -5.08
N VAL A 425 14.58 -18.67 -6.10
CA VAL A 425 13.65 -18.92 -7.20
C VAL A 425 12.27 -19.40 -6.71
N PRO A 426 12.16 -20.50 -5.93
CA PRO A 426 10.87 -20.95 -5.45
C PRO A 426 10.21 -19.94 -4.49
N LEU A 427 10.98 -19.28 -3.61
CA LEU A 427 10.45 -18.26 -2.71
C LEU A 427 9.91 -17.04 -3.49
N LEU A 428 10.57 -16.63 -4.57
CA LEU A 428 10.07 -15.57 -5.45
C LEU A 428 8.76 -15.96 -6.12
N GLY A 429 8.64 -17.23 -6.56
CA GLY A 429 7.38 -17.75 -7.08
C GLY A 429 6.25 -17.70 -6.05
N VAL A 430 6.52 -18.13 -4.81
CA VAL A 430 5.57 -18.06 -3.69
C VAL A 430 5.17 -16.61 -3.39
N ALA A 431 6.16 -15.70 -3.33
CA ALA A 431 5.95 -14.27 -3.09
C ALA A 431 5.05 -13.68 -4.19
N ALA A 432 5.36 -13.93 -5.47
CA ALA A 432 4.58 -13.44 -6.59
C ALA A 432 3.14 -13.99 -6.60
N THR A 433 2.94 -15.28 -6.31
CA THR A 433 1.60 -15.84 -6.13
C THR A 433 0.86 -15.15 -4.99
N GLN A 434 1.49 -14.94 -3.84
CA GLN A 434 0.87 -14.29 -2.69
C GLN A 434 0.51 -12.82 -2.97
N ALA A 435 1.38 -12.10 -3.69
CA ALA A 435 1.11 -10.75 -4.17
C ALA A 435 -0.15 -10.72 -5.03
N MET A 436 -0.25 -11.60 -6.03
CA MET A 436 -1.41 -11.64 -6.93
C MET A 436 -2.70 -12.03 -6.23
N LYS A 437 -2.68 -12.94 -5.24
CA LYS A 437 -3.87 -13.26 -4.42
C LYS A 437 -4.50 -12.01 -3.78
N SER A 438 -3.66 -11.05 -3.38
CA SER A 438 -4.11 -9.82 -2.73
C SER A 438 -4.37 -8.66 -3.69
N GLY A 439 -3.65 -8.58 -4.81
CA GLY A 439 -3.58 -7.37 -5.65
C GLY A 439 -3.75 -7.57 -7.15
N LEU A 440 -4.07 -8.78 -7.65
CA LEU A 440 -4.28 -9.02 -9.09
C LEU A 440 -5.32 -8.06 -9.68
N ARG A 441 -6.37 -7.74 -8.93
CA ARG A 441 -7.45 -6.85 -9.36
C ARG A 441 -6.96 -5.42 -9.56
N ASP A 442 -6.01 -4.97 -8.74
CA ASP A 442 -5.41 -3.65 -8.89
C ASP A 442 -4.48 -3.57 -10.10
N VAL A 443 -3.84 -4.70 -10.46
CA VAL A 443 -3.02 -4.83 -11.68
C VAL A 443 -3.87 -4.80 -12.95
N LEU A 444 -5.03 -5.45 -12.95
CA LEU A 444 -5.88 -5.58 -14.14
C LEU A 444 -6.83 -4.41 -14.35
N TYR A 445 -7.53 -4.00 -13.30
CA TYR A 445 -8.59 -2.99 -13.39
C TYR A 445 -8.11 -1.59 -12.97
N GLY A 446 -6.93 -1.49 -12.36
CA GLY A 446 -6.50 -0.28 -11.67
C GLY A 446 -7.03 -0.23 -10.24
N PRO A 447 -6.87 0.89 -9.53
CA PRO A 447 -7.10 0.98 -8.09
C PRO A 447 -8.59 0.82 -7.73
N ALA A 448 -8.84 0.36 -6.51
CA ALA A 448 -10.19 -0.04 -6.08
C ALA A 448 -11.18 1.11 -5.90
N ASP A 449 -10.65 2.30 -5.57
CA ASP A 449 -11.39 3.53 -5.36
C ASP A 449 -12.22 3.97 -6.58
N GLY A 450 -11.78 3.61 -7.78
CA GLY A 450 -12.53 3.86 -9.01
C GLY A 450 -13.78 3.00 -9.18
N TYR A 451 -13.99 1.98 -8.35
CA TYR A 451 -15.06 0.98 -8.52
C TYR A 451 -15.91 0.78 -7.27
N MET A 452 -15.34 1.00 -6.08
CA MET A 452 -16.07 0.87 -4.83
C MET A 452 -15.43 1.75 -3.75
N ARG A 453 -16.28 2.36 -2.92
CA ARG A 453 -15.85 3.11 -1.73
C ARG A 453 -16.37 2.38 -0.49
N ARG A 454 -15.49 2.25 0.51
CA ARG A 454 -15.86 1.67 1.80
C ARG A 454 -16.70 2.68 2.59
N GLU A 455 -17.71 2.20 3.31
CA GLU A 455 -18.32 3.02 4.35
C GLU A 455 -17.30 3.24 5.46
N THR A 456 -16.97 4.51 5.71
CA THR A 456 -16.02 4.89 6.73
C THR A 456 -16.74 5.69 7.80
N PRO A 457 -16.44 5.49 9.09
CA PRO A 457 -16.95 6.37 10.12
C PRO A 457 -16.60 7.81 9.77
N TYR A 458 -17.55 8.71 10.02
CA TYR A 458 -17.47 10.12 9.68
C TYR A 458 -16.15 10.74 10.17
N ALA A 459 -15.60 10.36 11.32
CA ALA A 459 -14.34 10.94 11.80
C ALA A 459 -13.03 10.48 11.10
N LEU A 460 -13.03 9.93 9.88
CA LEU A 460 -11.84 9.33 9.25
C LEU A 460 -11.31 9.96 7.94
N VAL A 461 -12.02 10.85 7.24
CA VAL A 461 -11.50 11.46 5.99
C VAL A 461 -10.63 12.66 6.33
N ALA A 462 -9.44 12.70 5.76
CA ALA A 462 -8.56 13.85 5.90
C ALA A 462 -8.82 14.85 4.77
N PRO A 463 -8.96 16.15 5.09
CA PRO A 463 -9.30 17.15 4.11
C PRO A 463 -8.06 17.53 3.28
N GLU A 464 -8.20 17.61 1.96
CA GLU A 464 -7.20 18.24 1.08
C GLU A 464 -7.15 19.77 1.31
N PHE A 465 -8.26 20.36 1.77
CA PHE A 465 -8.39 21.81 2.00
C PHE A 465 -9.08 22.07 3.36
N GLY A 466 -8.42 22.83 4.23
CA GLY A 466 -9.01 23.39 5.46
C GLY A 466 -9.24 22.39 6.61
N THR A 467 -9.56 22.93 7.79
CA THR A 467 -10.01 22.15 8.95
C THR A 467 -11.49 21.78 8.83
N ARG A 468 -11.99 20.90 9.72
CA ARG A 468 -13.43 20.58 9.83
C ARG A 468 -14.27 21.86 10.01
N ALA A 469 -13.78 22.81 10.80
CA ALA A 469 -14.44 24.09 11.03
C ALA A 469 -14.44 24.97 9.77
N ASP A 470 -13.33 25.00 9.02
CA ASP A 470 -13.24 25.77 7.77
C ASP A 470 -14.18 25.19 6.69
N ARG A 471 -14.29 23.87 6.62
CA ARG A 471 -15.18 23.17 5.67
C ARG A 471 -16.65 23.23 6.03
N ALA A 472 -16.99 23.27 7.31
CA ALA A 472 -18.36 23.50 7.75
C ALA A 472 -18.88 24.88 7.32
N LYS A 473 -17.98 25.85 7.13
CA LYS A 473 -18.31 27.20 6.66
C LYS A 473 -18.44 27.30 5.13
N ASP A 474 -17.95 26.31 4.39
CA ASP A 474 -17.94 26.30 2.93
C ASP A 474 -19.39 26.18 2.37
N PRO A 475 -19.89 27.16 1.60
CA PRO A 475 -21.25 27.15 1.07
C PRO A 475 -21.52 25.99 0.11
N ALA A 476 -20.52 25.55 -0.67
CA ALA A 476 -20.68 24.45 -1.61
C ALA A 476 -20.86 23.11 -0.88
N VAL A 477 -20.11 22.93 0.21
CA VAL A 477 -20.23 21.75 1.09
C VAL A 477 -21.60 21.72 1.76
N ARG A 478 -22.10 22.86 2.24
CA ARG A 478 -23.44 22.97 2.85
C ARG A 478 -24.56 22.64 1.87
N ALA A 479 -24.50 23.19 0.65
CA ALA A 479 -25.48 22.90 -0.41
C ALA A 479 -25.50 21.41 -0.79
N ALA A 480 -24.32 20.78 -0.89
CA ALA A 480 -24.22 19.35 -1.16
C ALA A 480 -24.78 18.48 -0.01
N LEU A 481 -24.55 18.89 1.24
CA LEU A 481 -25.04 18.20 2.43
C LEU A 481 -26.57 18.30 2.54
N ARG A 482 -27.13 19.48 2.25
CA ARG A 482 -28.58 19.70 2.13
C ARG A 482 -29.19 18.74 1.10
N LYS A 483 -28.59 18.67 -0.09
CA LYS A 483 -29.06 17.79 -1.17
C LYS A 483 -29.03 16.31 -0.78
N ARG A 484 -28.03 15.88 0.00
CA ARG A 484 -27.95 14.50 0.51
C ARG A 484 -29.02 14.21 1.55
N LEU A 485 -29.20 15.08 2.54
CA LEU A 485 -30.23 14.92 3.58
C LEU A 485 -31.65 14.91 2.99
N GLN A 486 -31.88 15.72 1.96
CA GLN A 486 -33.14 15.72 1.20
C GLN A 486 -33.34 14.42 0.40
N ALA A 487 -32.26 13.81 -0.10
CA ALA A 487 -32.31 12.57 -0.86
C ALA A 487 -32.43 11.31 0.01
N ASP A 488 -31.93 11.33 1.25
CA ASP A 488 -31.98 10.20 2.18
C ASP A 488 -33.40 9.93 2.73
N GLY A 489 -34.36 10.83 2.51
CA GLY A 489 -35.79 10.57 2.71
C GLY A 489 -36.15 10.31 4.18
N GLY A 490 -35.96 11.34 5.02
CA GLY A 490 -36.30 11.32 6.46
C GLY A 490 -36.61 12.73 6.99
N ASP A 491 -37.04 12.82 8.26
CA ASP A 491 -37.35 14.10 8.90
C ASP A 491 -36.06 14.80 9.39
N HIS A 492 -35.31 15.35 8.43
CA HIS A 492 -34.03 16.04 8.64
C HIS A 492 -34.19 17.56 8.75
N ALA A 493 -35.40 18.06 9.05
CA ALA A 493 -35.71 19.49 9.07
C ALA A 493 -34.82 20.28 10.04
N LEU A 494 -34.55 19.72 11.22
CA LEU A 494 -33.66 20.32 12.23
C LEU A 494 -32.19 20.34 11.76
N GLU A 495 -31.71 19.27 11.14
CA GLU A 495 -30.33 19.20 10.64
C GLU A 495 -30.09 20.17 9.47
N ILE A 496 -31.10 20.35 8.61
CA ILE A 496 -31.09 21.34 7.52
C ILE A 496 -31.12 22.76 8.09
N PHE A 497 -31.91 23.01 9.12
CA PHE A 497 -31.96 24.31 9.80
C PHE A 497 -30.62 24.67 10.46
N ASP A 498 -29.99 23.72 11.16
CA ASP A 498 -28.69 23.93 11.79
C ASP A 498 -27.57 24.19 10.76
N LEU A 499 -27.63 23.55 9.58
CA LEU A 499 -26.72 23.82 8.45
C LEU A 499 -26.83 25.25 7.92
N ASP A 500 -28.06 25.77 7.89
CA ASP A 500 -28.34 27.14 7.43
C ASP A 500 -27.97 28.18 8.49
N ALA A 501 -28.12 27.86 9.79
CA ALA A 501 -27.78 28.74 10.90
C ALA A 501 -26.27 28.84 11.18
N ALA A 502 -25.48 27.82 10.86
CA ALA A 502 -24.06 27.73 11.20
C ALA A 502 -23.11 28.52 10.27
N GLY A 503 -23.57 28.96 9.09
CA GLY A 503 -22.82 29.92 8.28
C GLY A 503 -23.36 31.31 8.50
N GLU A 504 -22.51 32.34 8.36
CA GLU A 504 -23.01 33.70 8.11
C GLU A 504 -24.12 33.57 7.07
N ARG A 505 -25.35 33.98 7.45
CA ARG A 505 -26.47 34.08 6.53
C ARG A 505 -25.89 34.71 5.28
N LEU A 506 -25.95 33.99 4.15
CA LEU A 506 -25.89 34.66 2.85
C LEU A 506 -26.83 35.84 3.02
N TRP A 507 -26.28 37.05 2.99
CA TRP A 507 -26.99 38.27 3.35
C TRP A 507 -28.14 38.42 2.36
N VAL A 508 -29.28 37.81 2.71
CA VAL A 508 -30.57 38.11 2.16
C VAL A 508 -31.07 39.19 3.08
N ASP A 509 -31.04 40.42 2.59
CA ASP A 509 -31.61 41.55 3.30
C ASP A 509 -33.12 41.29 3.42
N GLU A 510 -33.54 40.80 4.58
CA GLU A 510 -34.93 40.41 4.89
C GLU A 510 -35.90 41.61 4.81
N ASN A 511 -35.38 42.84 4.65
CA ASN A 511 -36.17 44.06 4.53
C ASN A 511 -36.46 44.48 3.07
N ALA A 512 -35.95 43.74 2.07
CA ALA A 512 -36.23 44.03 0.66
C ALA A 512 -37.46 43.23 0.17
N PRO A 513 -38.58 43.90 -0.19
CA PRO A 513 -39.75 43.20 -0.73
C PRO A 513 -39.43 42.66 -2.13
N GLY A 514 -39.34 41.33 -2.26
CA GLY A 514 -39.11 40.63 -3.54
C GLY A 514 -37.98 39.61 -3.59
N ALA A 515 -37.34 39.27 -2.47
CA ALA A 515 -36.31 38.23 -2.43
C ALA A 515 -36.93 36.81 -2.44
N SER A 516 -37.35 36.34 -3.62
CA SER A 516 -37.54 34.92 -3.91
C SER A 516 -36.29 34.31 -4.57
N ASP A 517 -36.17 33.00 -4.45
CA ASP A 517 -34.98 32.13 -4.61
C ASP A 517 -34.31 32.09 -6.01
N THR A 518 -34.49 33.10 -6.87
CA THR A 518 -34.19 33.01 -8.32
C THR A 518 -33.61 34.29 -8.93
N ALA A 519 -32.50 34.80 -8.41
CA ALA A 519 -31.76 35.89 -9.07
C ALA A 519 -30.65 35.34 -9.99
N VAL A 520 -30.97 35.23 -11.28
CA VAL A 520 -30.01 35.01 -12.38
C VAL A 520 -29.11 36.25 -12.49
N ARG A 521 -27.78 36.07 -12.47
CA ARG A 521 -26.85 37.19 -12.65
C ARG A 521 -26.85 37.62 -14.10
N GLN A 522 -26.75 38.93 -14.37
CA GLN A 522 -26.65 39.47 -15.73
C GLN A 522 -25.47 38.89 -16.54
N THR A 523 -24.44 38.40 -15.85
CA THR A 523 -23.30 37.68 -16.43
C THR A 523 -23.67 36.33 -17.03
N ASP A 524 -24.68 35.66 -16.48
CA ASP A 524 -25.12 34.32 -16.90
C ASP A 524 -26.06 34.43 -18.11
N LEU A 525 -26.82 35.53 -18.18
CA LEU A 525 -27.63 35.95 -19.33
C LEU A 525 -26.79 36.29 -20.57
N ALA A 526 -25.56 36.80 -20.37
CA ALA A 526 -24.61 37.10 -21.46
C ALA A 526 -23.90 35.84 -22.00
N GLN A 527 -23.92 34.73 -21.25
CA GLN A 527 -23.23 33.48 -21.62
C GLN A 527 -24.15 32.41 -22.24
N GLY A 528 -25.45 32.70 -22.39
CA GLY A 528 -26.38 31.84 -23.15
C GLY A 528 -26.73 30.50 -22.49
N VAL A 529 -26.51 30.35 -21.18
CA VAL A 529 -26.91 29.16 -20.43
C VAL A 529 -28.18 29.49 -19.64
N LEU A 530 -29.34 29.22 -20.24
CA LEU A 530 -30.62 29.23 -19.54
C LEU A 530 -30.89 27.83 -18.97
N PRO A 531 -31.30 27.69 -17.70
CA PRO A 531 -31.84 26.43 -17.20
C PRO A 531 -33.28 26.26 -17.70
N ASP A 532 -33.53 25.09 -18.27
CA ASP A 532 -34.87 24.61 -18.62
C ASP A 532 -35.63 24.26 -17.33
N PHE A 533 -36.76 24.94 -17.09
CA PHE A 533 -37.67 24.64 -16.00
C PHE A 533 -39.04 24.29 -16.59
N GLY A 534 -39.19 23.01 -16.97
CA GLY A 534 -40.48 22.44 -17.31
C GLY A 534 -41.48 22.55 -16.16
N SER A 535 -42.66 23.10 -16.49
CA SER A 535 -44.02 22.80 -15.97
C SER A 535 -44.30 23.06 -14.47
N GLU A 536 -45.35 23.75 -14.00
CA GLU A 536 -46.71 23.96 -14.50
C GLU A 536 -47.37 25.24 -13.92
N GLY A 537 -48.31 25.83 -14.67
CA GLY A 537 -49.49 26.53 -14.10
C GLY A 537 -49.42 28.06 -13.89
N SER A 538 -49.62 28.86 -14.94
CA SER A 538 -49.98 30.28 -14.82
C SER A 538 -51.40 30.54 -15.35
N ALA A 539 -52.27 31.03 -14.47
CA ALA A 539 -53.65 31.46 -14.74
C ALA A 539 -53.82 32.96 -14.43
N PHE A 540 -52.91 33.79 -14.94
CA PHE A 540 -53.07 35.26 -14.95
C PHE A 540 -52.70 35.81 -16.33
N THR A 541 -53.63 35.66 -17.27
CA THR A 541 -54.08 36.85 -18.00
C THR A 541 -55.07 37.59 -17.10
N GLY A 542 -55.07 38.93 -17.13
CA GLY A 542 -56.15 39.64 -16.43
C GLY A 542 -56.14 41.15 -16.45
N GLY A 543 -56.02 41.79 -17.62
CA GLY A 543 -56.44 43.18 -17.85
C GLY A 543 -55.46 43.95 -18.75
N GLY A 544 -55.80 44.45 -19.93
CA GLY A 544 -57.04 44.46 -20.69
C GLY A 544 -56.83 45.34 -21.93
N ASN A 545 -57.16 44.82 -23.11
CA ASN A 545 -57.88 45.48 -24.23
C ASN A 545 -57.83 44.59 -25.48
N SER A 546 -59.03 44.21 -25.92
CA SER A 546 -59.49 43.38 -27.04
C SER A 546 -59.14 43.90 -28.45
N PRO A 547 -59.56 43.28 -29.60
CA PRO A 547 -60.32 42.02 -29.80
C PRO A 547 -59.80 41.09 -30.93
N SER A 548 -60.15 39.79 -30.90
CA SER A 548 -60.84 39.11 -32.01
C SER A 548 -61.35 37.73 -31.60
N GLU A 549 -62.53 37.42 -32.12
CA GLU A 549 -63.40 36.30 -31.81
C GLU A 549 -62.93 34.96 -32.41
N GLN A 550 -63.58 33.89 -31.93
CA GLN A 550 -63.71 32.55 -32.51
C GLN A 550 -62.75 31.47 -32.00
N ALA A 551 -63.34 30.56 -31.21
CA ALA A 551 -63.09 29.13 -31.10
C ALA A 551 -63.03 28.67 -29.63
N SER A 552 -64.19 28.65 -28.96
CA SER A 552 -64.42 27.73 -27.84
C SER A 552 -65.03 26.43 -28.37
N HIS A 553 -64.74 25.34 -27.65
CA HIS A 553 -65.28 23.99 -27.78
C HIS A 553 -64.51 23.06 -28.71
N LEU A 554 -63.46 22.43 -28.17
CA LEU A 554 -63.23 20.99 -28.25
C LEU A 554 -62.13 20.61 -27.23
N HIS A 555 -62.48 19.66 -26.35
CA HIS A 555 -61.63 18.95 -25.37
C HIS A 555 -61.86 19.27 -23.89
N ASP A 556 -63.10 19.08 -23.42
CA ASP A 556 -63.33 18.56 -22.08
C ASP A 556 -63.46 17.02 -22.11
N ILE A 557 -62.95 16.39 -21.05
CA ILE A 557 -62.97 14.96 -20.79
C ILE A 557 -64.34 14.61 -20.16
N PRO A 558 -65.07 13.58 -20.63
CA PRO A 558 -66.41 13.29 -20.12
C PRO A 558 -66.39 12.53 -18.78
N ASP A 559 -67.27 12.94 -17.87
CA ASP A 559 -67.36 12.45 -16.48
C ASP A 559 -68.27 11.23 -16.27
N THR A 560 -68.71 10.51 -17.31
CA THR A 560 -69.58 9.33 -17.13
C THR A 560 -69.30 8.17 -18.10
N VAL A 561 -69.49 6.94 -17.60
CA VAL A 561 -69.15 5.66 -18.28
C VAL A 561 -69.99 5.39 -19.54
N THR A 562 -71.16 6.02 -19.69
CA THR A 562 -71.97 5.94 -20.92
C THR A 562 -71.39 6.74 -22.10
N GLY A 563 -70.47 7.68 -21.86
CA GLY A 563 -69.82 8.48 -22.91
C GLY A 563 -68.75 7.75 -23.74
N LEU A 564 -68.42 6.50 -23.39
CA LEU A 564 -67.37 5.71 -24.06
C LEU A 564 -67.88 4.74 -25.13
N ARG A 565 -69.20 4.67 -25.40
CA ARG A 565 -69.77 3.67 -26.33
C ARG A 565 -70.28 4.20 -27.68
N GLU A 566 -70.27 5.52 -27.90
CA GLU A 566 -70.69 6.13 -29.18
C GLU A 566 -69.61 7.05 -29.79
N ARG A 567 -68.33 6.74 -29.60
CA ARG A 567 -67.24 7.27 -30.43
C ARG A 567 -66.41 6.15 -31.03
#